data_AF-A0A9E0YP71-F1
#
_entry.id   AF-A0A9E0YP71-F1
#
_cell.length_a   1.000
_cell.length_b   1.000
_cell.length_c   1.000
_cell.angle_alpha   90.00
_cell.angle_beta   90.00
_cell.angle_gamma   90.00
#
_symmetry.space_group_name_H-M   'P 1'
#
loop_
_entity.id
_entity.type
_entity.pdbx_description
1 polymer ?
#
loop_
_entity_poly.entity_id
_entity_poly.type
_entity_poly.pdbx_seq_one_letter_code
_entity_poly.pdbx_strand_id
1 'polypeptide(L)' 'DGFMAGFLHTLLKNTENLSELDSRELLPAVKFGNATGALTTTDYGATSAFPNSDLVESFLADR' A
#
# COMPACT_ATOMS: atom_id res chain seq x y z
N ASP A 1 -8.99 -6.24 1.15
CA ASP A 1 -9.01 -5.18 0.13
C ASP A 1 -8.01 -4.06 0.39
N GLY A 2 -7.90 -3.54 1.63
CA GLY A 2 -6.91 -2.50 1.97
C GLY A 2 -5.48 -2.83 1.52
N PHE A 3 -4.99 -4.05 1.78
CA PHE A 3 -3.69 -4.49 1.28
C PHE A 3 -3.55 -4.38 -0.24
N MET A 4 -4.53 -4.92 -0.99
CA MET A 4 -4.49 -4.89 -2.45
C MET A 4 -4.59 -3.49 -3.01
N ALA A 5 -5.40 -2.61 -2.41
CA ALA A 5 -5.48 -1.24 -2.84
C ALA A 5 -4.15 -0.50 -2.67
N GLY A 6 -3.50 -0.62 -1.50
CA GLY A 6 -2.19 0.00 -1.26
C GLY A 6 -1.10 -0.58 -2.15
N PHE A 7 -1.10 -1.91 -2.34
CA PHE A 7 -0.16 -2.60 -3.20
C PHE A 7 -0.28 -2.13 -4.65
N LEU A 8 -1.48 -2.20 -5.25
CA LEU A 8 -1.70 -1.82 -6.64
C LEU A 8 -1.49 -0.32 -6.88
N HIS A 9 -1.90 0.52 -5.92
CA HIS A 9 -1.63 1.96 -5.98
C HIS A 9 -0.14 2.27 -6.15
N THR A 10 0.70 1.60 -5.35
CA THR A 10 2.15 1.81 -5.39
C THR A 10 2.79 1.14 -6.60
N LEU A 11 2.29 -0.04 -6.98
CA LEU A 11 2.78 -0.76 -8.16
C LEU A 11 2.60 0.06 -9.44
N LEU A 12 1.41 0.65 -9.63
CA LEU A 12 1.09 1.48 -10.80
C LEU A 12 1.90 2.78 -10.86
N LYS A 13 2.44 3.26 -9.74
CA LYS A 13 3.34 4.43 -9.71
C LYS A 13 4.75 4.09 -10.18
N ASN A 14 5.17 2.84 -10.03
CA ASN A 14 6.55 2.42 -10.26
C ASN A 14 6.77 1.76 -11.62
N THR A 15 5.71 1.27 -12.28
CA THR A 15 5.83 0.65 -13.61
C THR A 15 4.56 0.76 -14.42
N GLU A 16 4.72 0.93 -15.74
CA GLU A 16 3.65 0.75 -16.72
C GLU A 16 3.65 -0.66 -17.33
N ASN A 17 4.72 -1.43 -17.14
CA ASN A 17 4.90 -2.77 -17.70
C ASN A 17 5.16 -3.81 -16.61
N LEU A 18 4.12 -4.55 -16.25
CA LEU A 18 4.19 -5.60 -15.23
C LEU A 18 5.16 -6.74 -15.60
N SER A 19 5.46 -6.91 -16.88
CA SER A 19 6.31 -8.01 -17.38
C SER A 19 7.80 -7.77 -17.10
N GLU A 20 8.16 -6.53 -16.76
CA GLU A 20 9.55 -6.09 -16.52
C GLU A 20 9.84 -5.84 -15.04
N LEU A 21 8.89 -6.13 -14.15
CA LEU A 21 9.02 -5.89 -12.72
C LEU A 21 10.17 -6.68 -12.08
N ASP A 22 11.11 -5.95 -11.49
CA ASP A 22 12.09 -6.54 -10.60
C ASP A 22 11.48 -6.75 -9.20
N SER A 23 11.86 -7.85 -8.56
CA SER A 23 11.69 -8.10 -7.14
C SER A 23 12.01 -6.90 -6.23
N ARG A 24 13.01 -6.09 -6.58
CA ARG A 24 13.38 -4.87 -5.84
C ARG A 24 12.34 -3.76 -5.95
N GLU A 25 11.58 -3.72 -7.04
CA GLU A 25 10.52 -2.74 -7.31
C GLU A 25 9.18 -3.16 -6.68
N LEU A 26 9.02 -4.46 -6.39
CA LEU A 26 7.87 -4.99 -5.68
C LEU A 26 7.91 -4.68 -4.18
N LEU A 27 9.09 -4.59 -3.57
CA LEU A 27 9.23 -4.42 -2.13
C LEU A 27 8.53 -3.15 -1.59
N PRO A 28 8.66 -1.96 -2.21
CA PRO A 28 7.90 -0.77 -1.81
C PRO A 28 6.38 -0.99 -1.86
N ALA A 29 5.89 -1.64 -2.92
CA ALA A 29 4.46 -1.90 -3.07
C ALA A 29 3.93 -2.87 -1.99
N VAL A 30 4.70 -3.91 -1.66
CA VAL A 30 4.34 -4.85 -0.57
C VAL A 30 4.31 -4.13 0.78
N LYS A 31 5.30 -3.29 1.08
CA LYS A 31 5.35 -2.52 2.33
C LYS A 31 4.16 -1.58 2.45
N PHE A 32 3.86 -0.83 1.38
CA PHE A 32 2.72 0.09 1.36
C PHE A 32 1.38 -0.63 1.48
N GLY A 33 1.21 -1.76 0.77
CA GLY A 33 0.06 -2.63 0.93
C GLY A 33 -0.11 -3.10 2.38
N ASN A 34 0.96 -3.59 3.01
CA ASN A 34 0.91 -4.06 4.41
C ASN A 34 0.51 -2.95 5.37
N ALA A 35 1.09 -1.76 5.22
CA ALA A 35 0.74 -0.60 6.04
C ALA A 35 -0.73 -0.17 5.84
N THR A 36 -1.20 -0.12 4.59
CA THR A 36 -2.59 0.20 4.27
C THR A 36 -3.54 -0.82 4.91
N GLY A 37 -3.26 -2.11 4.74
CA GLY A 37 -4.06 -3.20 5.33
C GLY A 37 -4.08 -3.14 6.86
N ALA A 38 -2.94 -2.88 7.49
CA ALA A 38 -2.85 -2.75 8.95
C ALA A 38 -3.70 -1.57 9.45
N LEU A 39 -3.57 -0.39 8.83
CA LEU A 39 -4.34 0.80 9.18
C LEU A 39 -5.84 0.61 8.94
N THR A 40 -6.25 -0.07 7.86
CA THR A 40 -7.69 -0.36 7.64
C THR A 40 -8.29 -1.23 8.74
N THR A 41 -7.50 -2.04 9.45
CA THR A 41 -8.02 -2.86 10.55
C THR A 41 -8.19 -2.11 11.88
N THR A 42 -7.71 -0.86 11.99
CA THR A 42 -7.78 -0.08 13.23
C THR A 42 -9.06 0.75 13.36
N ASP A 43 -9.89 0.80 12.32
CA ASP A 43 -11.15 1.54 12.28
C ASP A 43 -12.31 0.70 11.72
N TYR A 44 -13.54 1.12 11.99
CA TYR A 44 -14.74 0.42 11.57
C TYR A 44 -15.21 0.84 10.18
N GLY A 45 -15.64 -0.17 9.42
CA GLY A 45 -16.26 -0.01 8.11
C GLY A 45 -15.28 -0.32 6.99
N ALA A 46 -15.67 -1.22 6.08
CA ALA A 46 -14.79 -1.81 5.09
C ALA A 46 -14.06 -0.75 4.23
N THR A 47 -14.81 0.03 3.46
CA THR A 47 -14.23 1.06 2.58
C THR A 47 -13.98 2.37 3.31
N SER A 48 -14.80 2.73 4.30
CA SER A 48 -14.65 3.97 5.05
C SER A 48 -13.40 4.00 5.93
N ALA A 49 -12.89 2.85 6.36
CA ALA A 49 -11.63 2.73 7.13
C ALA A 49 -10.37 2.79 6.25
N PHE A 50 -10.48 3.11 4.96
CA PHE A 50 -9.30 3.26 4.12
C PHE A 50 -8.51 4.49 4.54
N PRO A 51 -7.21 4.35 4.87
CA PRO A 51 -6.36 5.48 5.19
C PRO A 51 -6.06 6.31 3.93
N ASN A 52 -5.76 7.59 4.11
CA ASN A 52 -5.15 8.40 3.06
C ASN A 52 -3.66 8.06 2.91
N SER A 53 -3.04 8.49 1.79
CA SER A 53 -1.63 8.23 1.51
C SER A 53 -0.70 8.77 2.59
N ASP A 54 -0.95 9.98 3.08
CA ASP A 54 -0.07 10.68 4.03
C ASP A 54 0.04 9.93 5.35
N LEU A 55 -1.06 9.34 5.81
CA LEU A 55 -1.10 8.51 7.01
C LEU A 55 -0.32 7.20 6.82
N VAL A 56 -0.44 6.57 5.65
CA VAL A 56 0.32 5.35 5.32
C VAL A 56 1.81 5.64 5.26
N GLU A 57 2.21 6.75 4.63
CA GLU A 57 3.61 7.18 4.55
C GLU A 57 4.18 7.50 5.93
N SER A 58 3.42 8.21 6.77
CA SER A 58 3.81 8.49 8.16
C SER A 58 4.00 7.19 8.96
N PHE A 59 3.06 6.24 8.84
CA PHE A 59 3.16 4.94 9.51
C PHE A 59 4.39 4.12 9.08
N LEU A 60 4.82 4.26 7.82
CA LEU A 60 6.02 3.61 7.30
C LEU A 60 7.31 4.30 7.74
N ALA A 61 7.31 5.62 7.88
CA ALA A 61 8.49 6.38 8.32
C ALA A 61 8.87 6.08 9.78
N ASP A 62 7.90 5.70 10.61
CA ASP A 62 8.11 5.34 12.01
C ASP A 62 8.68 3.90 12.23
N ARG A 63 9.06 3.17 11.16
CA ARG A 63 9.51 1.76 11.22
C ARG A 63 10.67 1.44 10.28
#